data_AF-A0A538KNW1-F1
#
_entry.id   AF-A0A538KNW1-F1
#
_cell.length_a   1.000
_cell.length_b   1.000
_cell.length_c   1.000
_cell.angle_alpha   90.00
_cell.angle_beta   90.00
_cell.angle_gamma   90.00
#
_symmetry.space_group_name_H-M   'P 1'
#
loop_
_entity.id
_entity.type
_entity.pdbx_description
1 polymer ?
#
loop_
_entity_poly.entity_id
_entity_poly.type
_entity_poly.pdbx_seq_one_letter_code
_entity_poly.pdbx_strand_id
1 'polypeptide(L)'
;MSRASALLAVLTDEPATTSELYDRVGYPTLVRIGLVPYDAFRAELAGLAAAGLAESDTAPDGVTLWRRPTTADTPPPPAVS
;
A
#
# COMPACT_ATOMS: atom_id res chain seq x y z
N MET A 1 -3.84 -10.78 -13.31
CA MET A 1 -3.67 -9.81 -12.22
C MET A 1 -2.32 -10.08 -11.57
N SER A 2 -1.44 -9.08 -11.49
CA SER A 2 -0.15 -9.19 -10.79
C SER A 2 -0.31 -8.91 -9.30
N ARG A 3 0.69 -9.27 -8.48
CA ARG A 3 0.75 -8.95 -7.04
C ARG A 3 0.54 -7.47 -6.78
N ALA A 4 1.38 -6.63 -7.40
CA ALA A 4 1.28 -5.18 -7.34
C ALA A 4 -0.13 -4.67 -7.68
N SER A 5 -0.75 -5.12 -8.76
CA SER A 5 -2.10 -4.65 -9.15
C SER A 5 -3.19 -5.02 -8.13
N ALA A 6 -3.07 -6.17 -7.46
CA ALA A 6 -4.02 -6.59 -6.43
C ALA A 6 -3.86 -5.75 -5.14
N LEU A 7 -2.62 -5.45 -4.75
CA LEU A 7 -2.34 -4.61 -3.57
C LEU A 7 -2.72 -3.14 -3.80
N LEU A 8 -2.41 -2.58 -4.96
CA LEU A 8 -2.81 -1.21 -5.30
C LEU A 8 -4.34 -1.05 -5.34
N ALA A 9 -5.07 -2.09 -5.72
CA ALA A 9 -6.53 -2.07 -5.74
C ALA A 9 -7.16 -1.98 -4.34
N VAL A 10 -6.49 -2.49 -3.30
CA VAL A 10 -7.00 -2.46 -1.92
C VAL A 10 -6.56 -1.23 -1.13
N LEU A 11 -5.56 -0.50 -1.61
CA LEU A 11 -5.15 0.77 -1.02
C LEU A 11 -6.20 1.84 -1.26
N THR A 12 -6.48 2.61 -0.21
CA THR A 12 -7.43 3.71 -0.14
C THR A 12 -6.73 4.99 0.31
N ASP A 13 -7.42 6.13 0.26
CA ASP A 13 -6.90 7.38 0.82
C ASP A 13 -6.94 7.36 2.36
N GLU A 14 -7.89 6.64 2.94
CA GLU A 14 -7.91 6.30 4.36
C GLU A 14 -6.81 5.27 4.68
N PRO A 15 -5.92 5.54 5.66
CA PRO A 15 -4.88 4.60 6.06
C PRO A 15 -5.45 3.30 6.62
N ALA A 16 -4.81 2.18 6.28
CA ALA A 16 -5.14 0.86 6.82
C ALA A 16 -3.89 0.11 7.27
N THR A 17 -4.03 -0.71 8.31
CA THR A 17 -2.98 -1.61 8.79
C THR A 17 -2.68 -2.73 7.79
N THR A 18 -1.49 -3.34 7.91
CA THR A 18 -1.13 -4.53 7.10
C THR A 18 -2.17 -5.65 7.22
N SER A 19 -2.71 -5.90 8.42
CA SER A 19 -3.72 -6.93 8.67
C SER A 19 -5.06 -6.62 8.00
N GLU A 20 -5.53 -5.38 8.09
CA GLU A 20 -6.77 -4.97 7.42
C GLU A 20 -6.67 -5.10 5.90
N LEU A 21 -5.52 -4.73 5.32
CA LEU A 21 -5.28 -4.93 3.89
C LEU A 21 -5.22 -6.40 3.51
N TYR A 22 -4.58 -7.23 4.34
CA TYR A 22 -4.49 -8.67 4.12
C TYR A 22 -5.88 -9.32 4.09
N ASP A 23 -6.74 -8.94 5.04
CA ASP A 23 -8.13 -9.39 5.10
C ASP A 23 -8.95 -8.89 3.90
N ARG A 24 -8.76 -7.62 3.50
CA ARG A 24 -9.46 -6.99 2.37
C ARG A 24 -9.14 -7.65 1.02
N VAL A 25 -7.90 -8.10 0.81
CA VAL A 25 -7.52 -8.85 -0.40
C VAL A 25 -8.22 -10.21 -0.45
N GLY A 26 -8.34 -10.86 0.71
CA GLY A 26 -9.04 -12.12 0.88
C GLY A 26 -8.24 -13.34 0.42
N TYR A 27 -8.43 -14.45 1.12
CA TYR A 27 -7.68 -15.70 0.92
C TYR A 27 -7.66 -16.21 -0.54
N PRO A 28 -8.78 -16.23 -1.29
CA PRO A 28 -8.75 -16.72 -2.67
C PRO A 28 -7.80 -15.92 -3.57
N THR A 29 -7.75 -14.60 -3.39
CA THR A 29 -6.87 -13.71 -4.14
C THR A 29 -5.42 -13.90 -3.71
N LEU A 30 -5.16 -13.99 -2.41
CA LEU A 30 -3.82 -14.22 -1.84
C LEU A 30 -3.21 -15.52 -2.36
N VAL A 31 -3.98 -16.60 -2.44
CA VAL A 31 -3.55 -17.88 -3.05
C VAL A 31 -3.19 -17.68 -4.52
N ARG A 32 -4.05 -17.01 -5.28
CA ARG A 32 -3.87 -16.82 -6.72
C ARG A 32 -2.63 -15.98 -7.06
N ILE A 33 -2.27 -15.00 -6.23
CA ILE A 33 -1.10 -14.14 -6.43
C ILE A 33 0.14 -14.62 -5.68
N GLY A 34 0.03 -15.69 -4.89
CA GLY A 34 1.13 -16.28 -4.13
C GLY A 34 1.62 -15.41 -2.97
N LEU A 35 0.72 -14.71 -2.27
CA LEU A 35 1.01 -13.85 -1.11
C LEU A 35 0.32 -14.33 0.18
N VAL A 36 0.12 -15.64 0.31
CA VAL A 36 -0.44 -16.24 1.54
C VAL A 36 0.51 -16.08 2.76
N PRO A 37 1.84 -16.12 2.63
CA PRO A 37 2.70 -15.79 3.77
C PRO A 37 2.59 -14.30 4.12
N TYR A 38 2.24 -13.99 5.37
CA TYR A 38 2.05 -12.61 5.83
C TYR A 38 3.31 -11.74 5.66
N ASP A 39 4.49 -12.29 5.91
CA ASP A 39 5.75 -11.57 5.71
C ASP A 39 6.02 -11.25 4.23
N ALA A 40 5.64 -12.15 3.32
CA ALA A 40 5.76 -11.92 1.88
C ALA A 40 4.79 -10.82 1.42
N PHE A 41 3.57 -10.80 1.96
CA PHE A 41 2.61 -9.73 1.73
C PHE A 41 3.14 -8.37 2.20
N ARG A 42 3.68 -8.31 3.43
CA ARG A 42 4.29 -7.10 3.99
C ARG A 42 5.49 -6.62 3.16
N ALA A 43 6.33 -7.54 2.69
CA ALA A 43 7.47 -7.20 1.84
C ALA A 43 7.04 -6.61 0.50
N GLU A 44 5.97 -7.13 -0.11
CA GLU A 44 5.43 -6.59 -1.36
C GLU A 44 4.87 -5.17 -1.16
N LEU A 45 4.15 -4.91 -0.06
CA LEU A 45 3.71 -3.54 0.29
C LEU A 45 4.89 -2.58 0.47
N ALA A 46 5.95 -3.01 1.16
CA ALA A 46 7.16 -2.21 1.31
C ALA A 46 7.83 -1.93 -0.04
N GLY A 47 7.83 -2.89 -0.97
CA GLY A 47 8.30 -2.70 -2.34
C GLY A 47 7.50 -1.64 -3.11
N LEU A 48 6.17 -1.61 -2.94
CA LEU A 48 5.31 -0.58 -3.54
C LEU A 48 5.60 0.81 -2.96
N ALA A 49 5.82 0.91 -1.65
CA ALA A 49 6.17 2.18 -1.01
C ALA A 49 7.54 2.70 -1.47
N ALA A 50 8.55 1.81 -1.56
CA ALA A 50 9.86 2.17 -2.10
C ALA A 50 9.80 2.65 -3.56
N ALA A 51 8.79 2.19 -4.32
CA ALA A 51 8.53 2.64 -5.69
C ALA A 51 7.66 3.91 -5.79
N GLY A 52 7.25 4.50 -4.66
CA GLY A 52 6.35 5.67 -4.63
C GLY A 52 4.91 5.36 -5.04
N LEU A 53 4.53 4.07 -5.07
CA LEU A 53 3.18 3.62 -5.45
C LEU A 53 2.25 3.44 -4.25
N ALA A 54 2.79 3.52 -3.03
CA ALA A 54 2.07 3.52 -1.77
C ALA A 54 2.78 4.44 -0.78
N GLU A 55 2.04 5.00 0.17
CA GLU A 55 2.63 5.65 1.33
C GLU A 55 2.58 4.69 2.52
N SER A 56 3.61 4.75 3.36
CA SER A 56 3.68 3.99 4.61
C SER A 56 4.08 4.91 5.77
N ASP A 57 3.43 4.71 6.91
CA ASP A 57 3.79 5.34 8.17
C ASP A 57 3.87 4.24 9.24
N THR A 58 5.01 4.15 9.93
CA THR A 58 5.22 3.14 10.98
C THR A 58 5.26 3.84 12.33
N ALA A 59 4.23 3.59 13.13
CA ALA A 59 4.09 4.14 14.46
C ALA A 59 5.09 3.51 15.46
N PRO A 60 5.37 4.16 16.60
CA PRO A 60 6.32 3.67 17.61
C PRO A 60 5.97 2.31 18.22
N ASP A 61 4.69 1.91 18.13
CA ASP A 61 4.19 0.60 18.56
C ASP A 61 4.46 -0.52 17.54
N GLY A 62 5.06 -0.18 16.39
CA GLY A 62 5.40 -1.11 15.31
C GLY A 62 4.28 -1.35 14.31
N VAL A 63 3.11 -0.72 14.47
CA VAL A 63 2.02 -0.79 13.49
C VAL A 63 2.39 0.06 12.28
N THR A 64 2.33 -0.54 11.08
CA THR A 64 2.47 0.20 9.82
C THR A 64 1.11 0.44 9.20
N LEU A 65 0.80 1.70 8.95
CA LEU A 65 -0.35 2.17 8.18
C LEU A 65 0.06 2.41 6.73
N TRP A 66 -0.85 2.08 5.81
CA TRP A 66 -0.64 2.15 4.37
C TRP A 66 -1.79 2.88 3.71
N ARG A 67 -1.48 3.73 2.73
CA ARG A 67 -2.47 4.43 1.91
C ARG A 67 -1.98 4.68 0.50
N ARG A 68 -2.87 5.18 -0.36
CA ARG A 68 -2.49 5.67 -1.70
C ARG A 68 -1.57 6.88 -1.59
N PRO A 69 -0.68 7.09 -2.57
CA PRO A 69 0.06 8.34 -2.68
C PRO A 69 -0.91 9.52 -2.82
N THR A 70 -0.80 10.48 -1.91
CA THR A 70 -1.50 11.75 -2.01
C THR A 70 -0.71 12.60 -3.00
N THR A 71 -1.33 12.99 -4.11
CA THR A 71 -0.70 13.87 -5.12
C THR A 71 -0.35 15.28 -4.60
N ALA A 72 -0.63 15.57 -3.33
CA ALA A 72 -0.46 16.88 -2.70
C ALA A 72 1.01 17.33 -2.54
N ASP A 73 2.00 16.43 -2.72
CA ASP A 73 3.42 16.80 -2.62
C ASP A 73 4.02 17.33 -3.94
N THR A 74 3.21 17.51 -4.99
CA THR A 74 3.63 18.32 -6.14
C THR A 74 3.37 19.79 -5.82
N PRO A 75 4.39 20.63 -5.58
CA PRO A 75 4.18 22.06 -5.39
C PRO A 75 3.44 22.63 -6.61
N PRO A 76 2.45 23.53 -6.43
CA PRO A 76 1.76 24.14 -7.55
C PRO A 76 2.80 24.82 -8.46
N PRO A 77 2.63 24.75 -9.80
CA PRO A 77 3.53 25.47 -10.70
C PRO A 77 3.54 26.96 -10.32
N PRO A 78 4.70 27.64 -10.39
CA PRO A 78 4.78 29.05 -10.02
C PRO A 78 3.74 29.83 -10.84
N ALA A 79 2.94 30.64 -10.14
CA ALA A 79 1.96 31.51 -10.77
C ALA A 79 2.68 32.42 -11.77
N VAL A 80 2.42 32.20 -13.06
CA VAL A 80 2.86 33.11 -14.12
C VAL A 80 2.11 34.43 -13.91
N SER A 81 2.86 35.49 -13.60
CA SER A 81 2.35 36.84 -13.39
C SER A 81 1.88 37.48 -14.70
#